data_AF-A0A959HAJ4-F1
#
_entry.id   AF-A0A959HAJ4-F1
#
_cell.length_a   1.000
_cell.length_b   1.000
_cell.length_c   1.000
_cell.angle_alpha   90.00
_cell.angle_beta   90.00
_cell.angle_gamma   90.00
#
_symmetry.space_group_name_H-M   'P 1'
#
loop_
_entity.id
_entity.type
_entity.pdbx_description
1 polymer ?
#
loop_
_entity_poly.entity_id
_entity_poly.type
_entity_poly.pdbx_seq_one_letter_code
_entity_poly.pdbx_strand_id
1 'polypeptide(L)'
;MTKRSMKRRLIRARIALNQTIQKILDVNRNRKRLSFTNDPIQREKVLDEELRVLNKVAQQQAKLVEHYENALARPDSWPRPLS
;
A
#
# COMPACT_ATOMS: atom_id res chain seq x y z
N MET A 1 -19.06 -14.40 -3.65
CA MET A 1 -18.47 -13.13 -3.17
C MET A 1 -19.13 -11.94 -3.89
N THR A 2 -20.04 -11.21 -3.25
CA THR A 2 -20.84 -10.20 -3.97
C THR A 2 -20.01 -8.99 -4.46
N LYS A 3 -20.43 -8.34 -5.56
CA LYS A 3 -19.81 -7.11 -6.07
C LYS A 3 -19.65 -6.03 -4.99
N ARG A 4 -20.60 -5.96 -4.04
CA ARG A 4 -20.56 -5.05 -2.88
C ARG A 4 -19.43 -5.39 -1.91
N SER A 5 -19.14 -6.67 -1.66
CA SER A 5 -18.04 -7.07 -0.78
C SER A 5 -16.67 -6.83 -1.44
N MET A 6 -16.55 -7.03 -2.75
CA MET A 6 -15.35 -6.68 -3.52
C MET A 6 -15.05 -5.17 -3.51
N LYS A 7 -16.06 -4.32 -3.77
CA LYS A 7 -15.91 -2.85 -3.67
C LYS A 7 -15.40 -2.41 -2.28
N ARG A 8 -15.92 -3.00 -1.19
CA ARG A 8 -15.43 -2.70 0.16
C ARG A 8 -13.97 -3.12 0.36
N ARG A 9 -13.57 -4.29 -0.17
CA ARG A 9 -12.17 -4.75 -0.11
C ARG A 9 -11.24 -3.84 -0.91
N LEU A 10 -11.65 -3.38 -2.09
CA LEU A 10 -10.91 -2.38 -2.88
C LEU A 10 -10.69 -1.09 -2.08
N ILE A 11 -11.74 -0.55 -1.45
CA ILE A 11 -11.63 0.67 -0.64
C ILE A 11 -10.64 0.47 0.51
N ARG A 12 -10.71 -0.66 1.22
CA ARG A 12 -9.76 -0.99 2.30
C ARG A 12 -8.33 -1.10 1.80
N ALA A 13 -8.12 -1.75 0.65
CA ALA A 13 -6.80 -1.89 0.04
C ALA A 13 -6.21 -0.52 -0.36
N ARG A 14 -7.03 0.38 -0.92
CA ARG A 14 -6.62 1.77 -1.24
C ARG A 14 -6.26 2.57 0.00
N ILE A 15 -7.05 2.47 1.07
CA ILE A 15 -6.75 3.14 2.34
C ILE A 15 -5.41 2.65 2.89
N ALA A 16 -5.20 1.33 2.93
CA ALA A 16 -3.96 0.74 3.42
C ALA A 16 -2.74 1.17 2.59
N LEU A 17 -2.87 1.20 1.26
CA LEU A 17 -1.83 1.69 0.36
C LEU A 17 -1.48 3.16 0.65
N ASN A 18 -2.49 4.02 0.77
CA ASN A 18 -2.28 5.43 1.08
C ASN A 18 -1.58 5.63 2.43
N GLN A 19 -1.95 4.86 3.45
CA GLN A 19 -1.30 4.91 4.76
C GLN A 19 0.18 4.50 4.67
N THR A 20 0.50 3.44 3.91
CA THR A 20 1.89 3.00 3.72
C THR A 20 2.71 4.06 2.97
N ILE A 21 2.14 4.70 1.94
CA ILE A 21 2.79 5.79 1.21
C ILE A 21 3.07 6.98 2.14
N GLN A 22 2.12 7.38 2.99
CA GLN A 22 2.35 8.47 3.96
C GLN A 22 3.49 8.13 4.92
N LYS A 23 3.54 6.90 5.45
CA LYS A 23 4.66 6.46 6.30
C LYS A 23 6.01 6.55 5.58
N ILE A 24 6.09 6.12 4.31
CA ILE A 24 7.30 6.24 3.50
C ILE A 24 7.73 7.71 3.37
N LEU A 25 6.79 8.62 3.11
CA LEU A 25 7.06 10.05 3.00
C LEU A 25 7.55 10.64 4.33
N ASP A 26 6.97 10.23 5.45
CA ASP A 26 7.38 10.69 6.78
C ASP A 26 8.77 10.18 7.16
N VAL A 27 9.09 8.91 6.87
CA VAL A 27 10.44 8.36 7.04
C VAL A 27 11.46 9.15 6.20
N ASN A 28 11.14 9.47 4.95
CA ASN A 28 12.00 10.28 4.09
C ASN A 28 12.17 11.73 4.60
N ARG A 29 11.11 12.34 5.15
CA ARG A 29 11.19 13.65 5.81
C ARG A 29 12.09 13.60 7.04
N ASN A 30 11.98 12.54 7.84
CA ASN A 30 12.83 12.32 9.01
C ASN A 30 14.29 12.11 8.62
N ARG A 31 14.56 11.36 7.54
CA ARG A 31 15.90 11.19 6.98
C ARG A 31 16.55 12.53 6.63
N LYS A 32 15.81 13.44 5.99
CA LYS A 32 16.29 14.80 5.66
C LYS A 32 16.61 15.65 6.89
N ARG A 33 16.02 15.36 8.05
CA ARG A 33 16.24 16.07 9.31
C ARG A 33 17.38 15.48 10.15
N LEU A 34 17.85 14.28 9.83
CA LEU A 34 18.89 13.57 10.61
C LEU A 34 20.30 14.14 10.46
N SER A 35 20.53 15.01 9.48
CA SER A 35 21.79 15.74 9.26
C SER A 35 22.27 16.56 10.47
N PHE A 36 21.45 16.72 11.51
CA PHE A 36 21.76 17.48 12.73
C PHE A 36 21.91 16.62 13.99
N THR A 37 22.06 15.29 13.88
CA THR A 37 22.12 14.40 15.06
C THR A 37 23.47 13.71 15.25
N ASN A 38 23.82 13.44 16.52
CA ASN A 38 25.12 12.89 16.96
C ASN A 38 25.45 11.46 16.49
N ASP A 39 24.49 10.73 15.92
CA ASP A 39 24.73 9.36 15.40
C ASP A 39 23.92 9.13 14.11
N PRO A 40 24.33 9.78 12.99
CA PRO A 40 23.57 9.77 11.75
C PRO A 40 23.61 8.41 11.04
N ILE A 41 24.72 7.66 11.18
CA ILE A 41 24.96 6.40 10.46
C ILE A 41 24.05 5.29 10.99
N GLN A 42 23.96 5.12 12.32
CA GLN A 42 23.14 4.08 12.93
C GLN A 42 21.65 4.33 12.64
N ARG A 43 21.21 5.58 12.73
CA ARG A 43 19.82 5.96 12.42
C ARG A 43 19.48 5.85 10.95
N GLU A 44 20.41 6.18 10.06
CA GLU A 44 20.19 6.03 8.62
C GLU A 44 19.96 4.55 8.24
N LYS A 45 20.74 3.61 8.80
CA LYS A 45 20.53 2.18 8.58
C LYS A 45 19.14 1.70 9.02
N VAL A 46 18.66 2.17 10.16
CA VAL A 46 17.31 1.81 10.66
C VAL A 46 16.23 2.34 9.73
N LEU A 47 16.34 3.59 9.29
CA LEU A 47 15.37 4.17 8.34
C LEU A 47 15.41 3.48 6.98
N ASP A 48 16.59 3.08 6.50
CA ASP A 48 16.73 2.35 5.23
C ASP A 48 16.05 0.98 5.27
N GLU A 49 16.18 0.23 6.37
CA GLU A 49 15.49 -1.04 6.53
C GLU A 49 13.97 -0.82 6.66
N GLU A 50 13.54 0.21 7.39
CA GLU A 50 12.12 0.56 7.49
C GLU A 50 11.53 0.95 6.12
N LEU A 51 12.23 1.77 5.33
CA LEU A 51 11.85 2.12 3.96
C LEU A 51 11.75 0.88 3.07
N ARG A 52 12.71 -0.05 3.19
CA ARG A 52 12.71 -1.30 2.41
C ARG A 52 11.46 -2.13 2.68
N VAL A 53 11.11 -2.31 3.95
CA VAL A 53 9.90 -3.05 4.34
C VAL A 53 8.65 -2.33 3.86
N LEU A 54 8.54 -1.03 4.09
CA LEU A 54 7.38 -0.23 3.68
C LEU A 54 7.19 -0.25 2.15
N ASN A 55 8.26 -0.16 1.37
CA ASN A 55 8.20 -0.25 -0.09
C ASN A 55 7.67 -1.61 -0.56
N LYS A 56 8.12 -2.71 0.07
CA LYS A 56 7.62 -4.05 -0.25
C LYS A 56 6.13 -4.19 0.08
N VAL A 57 5.69 -3.65 1.22
CA VAL A 57 4.27 -3.62 1.62
C VAL A 57 3.44 -2.80 0.63
N ALA A 58 3.92 -1.62 0.23
CA ALA A 58 3.25 -0.77 -0.74
C ALA A 58 3.08 -1.49 -2.10
N GLN A 59 4.12 -2.18 -2.58
CA GLN A 59 4.04 -2.97 -3.81
C GLN A 59 2.99 -4.09 -3.72
N GLN A 60 2.92 -4.81 -2.61
CA GLN A 60 1.92 -5.85 -2.40
C GLN A 60 0.50 -5.27 -2.36
N GLN A 61 0.32 -4.15 -1.67
CA GLN A 61 -0.97 -3.46 -1.60
C GLN A 61 -1.40 -2.91 -2.97
N ALA A 62 -0.46 -2.39 -3.77
CA ALA A 62 -0.74 -1.93 -5.12
C ALA A 62 -1.23 -3.08 -6.03
N LYS A 63 -0.58 -4.25 -5.99
CA LYS A 63 -1.03 -5.45 -6.71
C LYS A 63 -2.44 -5.89 -6.29
N LEU A 64 -2.78 -5.77 -5.00
CA LEU A 64 -4.14 -6.08 -4.52
C LEU A 64 -5.17 -5.08 -5.03
N VAL A 65 -4.85 -3.79 -5.04
CA VAL A 65 -5.72 -2.75 -5.61
C VAL A 65 -5.98 -3.03 -7.08
N GLU A 66 -4.93 -3.26 -7.87
CA GLU A 66 -5.01 -3.60 -9.29
C GLU A 66 -5.87 -4.85 -9.53
N HIS A 67 -5.67 -5.90 -8.73
CA HIS A 67 -6.47 -7.12 -8.81
C HIS A 67 -7.97 -6.85 -8.60
N TYR A 68 -8.32 -6.07 -7.56
CA TYR A 68 -9.72 -5.74 -7.28
C TYR A 68 -10.34 -4.80 -8.32
N GLU A 69 -9.57 -3.86 -8.87
CA GLU A 69 -10.01 -2.98 -9.96
C GLU A 69 -10.32 -3.81 -11.21
N ASN A 70 -9.40 -4.70 -11.61
CA ASN A 70 -9.59 -5.61 -12.75
C ASN A 70 -10.79 -6.55 -12.55
N ALA A 71 -10.99 -7.10 -11.36
CA ALA A 71 -12.12 -7.97 -11.05
C ALA A 71 -13.48 -7.25 -11.09
N LEU A 72 -13.50 -5.94 -10.77
CA LEU A 72 -14.72 -5.13 -10.83
C LEU A 72 -15.00 -4.55 -12.23
N ALA A 73 -13.97 -4.43 -13.07
CA ALA A 73 -14.07 -3.93 -14.44
C ALA A 73 -14.60 -4.98 -15.43
N ARG A 74 -14.46 -6.28 -15.15
CA ARG A 74 -15.01 -7.36 -16.00
C ARG A 74 -16.52 -7.55 -15.74
N PRO A 75 -17.41 -7.27 -16.72
CA PRO A 75 -18.85 -7.42 -16.55
C PRO A 75 -19.32 -8.88 -16.49
N ASP A 76 -18.59 -9.79 -17.14
CA ASP A 76 -19.05 -11.17 -17.43
C ASP A 76 -18.53 -12.25 -16.48
N SER A 77 -17.64 -11.93 -15.54
CA SER A 77 -17.03 -12.93 -14.63
C SER A 77 -17.79 -13.14 -13.32
N TRP A 78 -19.05 -12.70 -13.22
CA TRP A 78 -19.92 -12.97 -12.07
C TRP A 78 -21.17 -13.73 -12.56
N PRO A 79 -21.56 -14.86 -11.92
CA PRO A 79 -22.56 -15.76 -12.46
C PRO A 79 -23.87 -15.01 -12.72
N ARG A 80 -24.36 -15.09 -13.97
CA ARG A 80 -25.75 -14.74 -14.28
C ARG A 80 -26.64 -15.70 -13.47
N PRO A 81 -27.68 -15.20 -12.76
CA PRO A 81 -28.69 -16.10 -12.24
C PRO A 81 -29.32 -16.81 -13.43
N LEU A 82 -29.36 -18.15 -13.38
CA LEU A 82 -30.12 -18.95 -14.34
C LEU A 82 -31.56 -18.44 -14.31
N SER A 83 -32.03 -17.94 -15.45
CA SER A 83 -33.40 -17.50 -15.67
C SER A 83 -34.35 -18.68 -15.68
#